data_AF-A0A3N5GC58-F1
#
_entry.id   AF-A0A3N5GC58-F1
#
_cell.length_a   1.000
_cell.length_b   1.000
_cell.length_c   1.000
_cell.angle_alpha   90.00
_cell.angle_beta   90.00
_cell.angle_gamma   90.00
#
_symmetry.space_group_name_H-M   'P 1'
#
loop_
_entity.id
_entity.type
_entity.pdbx_description
1 polymer ?
#
loop_
_entity_poly.entity_id
_entity_poly.type
_entity_poly.pdbx_seq_one_letter_code
_entity_poly.pdbx_strand_id
1 'polypeptide(L)'
;MGFSPRLLAFGSVLAALAVAAPIIALVWLAFAPASSDLQADGVLRHLFGTVLPHYALTTAKLALTVLAVVLLIGVSTGWLVAAYEFPGRRALSWMLVLPLATPAFVMAYAYTDFLASFGPLQTGLRGLTGWEVGDYWFPDIHSWPAAGIFLGLALYPYVYLLARAA
;
A
#
# COMPACT_ATOMS: atom_id res chain seq x y z
N MET A 1 -26.31 -15.56 -32.55
CA MET A 1 -26.57 -14.11 -32.36
C MET A 1 -25.24 -13.42 -32.13
N GLY A 2 -24.58 -12.94 -33.19
CA GLY A 2 -23.31 -12.21 -33.07
C GLY A 2 -23.57 -10.71 -33.15
N PHE A 3 -23.13 -9.95 -32.15
CA PHE A 3 -23.16 -8.49 -32.23
C PHE A 3 -22.29 -8.04 -33.42
N SER A 4 -22.74 -7.00 -34.14
CA SER A 4 -21.91 -6.46 -35.22
C SER A 4 -20.64 -5.83 -34.62
N PRO A 5 -19.46 -6.01 -35.25
CA PRO A 5 -18.20 -5.47 -34.73
C PRO A 5 -18.24 -3.94 -34.56
N ARG A 6 -19.08 -3.25 -35.33
CA ARG A 6 -19.31 -1.80 -35.21
C ARG A 6 -20.09 -1.42 -33.96
N LEU A 7 -21.08 -2.22 -33.54
CA LEU A 7 -21.82 -2.00 -32.29
C LEU A 7 -20.93 -2.24 -31.07
N LEU A 8 -20.08 -3.27 -31.11
CA LEU A 8 -19.11 -3.53 -30.05
C LEU A 8 -18.05 -2.42 -29.97
N ALA A 9 -17.53 -1.95 -31.11
CA ALA A 9 -16.60 -0.84 -31.15
C ALA A 9 -17.23 0.45 -30.57
N PHE A 10 -18.44 0.79 -30.99
CA PHE A 10 -19.16 1.96 -30.47
C PHE A 10 -19.44 1.86 -28.97
N GLY A 11 -19.91 0.70 -28.49
CA GLY A 11 -20.12 0.44 -27.07
C GLY A 11 -18.83 0.56 -26.25
N SER A 12 -17.70 0.07 -26.78
CA SER A 12 -16.40 0.17 -26.11
C SER A 12 -15.91 1.61 -25.97
N VAL A 13 -16.15 2.47 -26.98
CA VAL A 13 -15.79 3.90 -26.94
C VAL A 13 -16.65 4.62 -25.90
N LEU A 14 -17.96 4.36 -25.86
CA LEU A 14 -18.83 4.95 -24.85
C LEU A 14 -18.44 4.53 -23.43
N ALA A 15 -18.14 3.25 -23.22
CA ALA A 15 -17.65 2.76 -21.93
C ALA A 15 -16.31 3.40 -21.54
N ALA A 16 -15.38 3.51 -22.48
CA ALA A 16 -14.09 4.17 -22.25
C ALA A 16 -14.28 5.66 -21.87
N LEU A 17 -15.16 6.39 -22.56
CA LEU A 17 -15.47 7.78 -22.24
C LEU A 17 -16.14 7.91 -20.88
N ALA A 18 -17.05 7.02 -20.52
CA ALA A 18 -17.70 7.02 -19.20
C ALA A 18 -16.69 6.79 -18.06
N VAL A 19 -15.73 5.86 -18.25
CA VAL A 19 -14.65 5.61 -17.29
C VAL A 19 -13.65 6.77 -17.24
N ALA A 20 -13.37 7.42 -18.37
CA ALA A 20 -12.46 8.56 -18.46
C ALA A 20 -13.07 9.87 -17.97
N ALA A 21 -14.40 10.01 -17.98
CA ALA A 21 -15.12 11.23 -17.60
C ALA A 21 -14.66 11.85 -16.26
N PRO A 22 -14.54 11.12 -15.13
CA PRO A 22 -14.07 11.72 -13.89
C PRO A 22 -12.62 12.22 -13.98
N ILE A 23 -11.75 11.52 -14.71
CA ILE A 23 -10.35 11.95 -14.91
C ILE A 23 -10.32 13.22 -15.76
N ILE A 24 -11.09 13.27 -16.84
CA ILE A 24 -11.22 14.46 -17.70
C ILE A 24 -11.75 15.65 -16.88
N ALA A 25 -12.75 15.42 -16.03
CA ALA A 25 -13.29 16.45 -15.14
C ALA A 25 -12.25 16.97 -14.14
N LEU A 26 -11.42 16.09 -13.56
CA LEU A 26 -10.32 16.50 -12.67
C LEU A 26 -9.26 17.31 -13.41
N VAL A 27 -8.87 16.90 -14.61
CA VAL A 27 -7.92 17.64 -15.45
C VAL A 27 -8.50 19.02 -15.80
N TRP A 28 -9.76 19.09 -16.19
CA TRP A 28 -10.44 20.35 -16.46
C TRP A 28 -10.43 21.26 -15.23
N LEU A 29 -10.82 20.74 -14.06
CA LEU A 29 -10.85 21.49 -12.79
C LEU A 29 -9.47 22.00 -12.37
N ALA A 30 -8.42 21.22 -12.62
CA ALA A 30 -7.04 21.61 -12.30
C ALA A 30 -6.60 22.88 -13.04
N PHE A 31 -7.06 23.07 -14.28
CA PHE A 31 -6.72 24.22 -15.13
C PHE A 31 -7.83 25.27 -15.26
N ALA A 32 -9.02 25.00 -14.72
CA ALA A 32 -10.13 25.94 -14.78
C ALA A 32 -9.84 27.20 -13.94
N PRO A 33 -10.22 28.40 -14.43
CA PRO A 33 -10.17 29.61 -13.63
C PRO A 33 -11.04 29.43 -12.38
N ALA A 34 -10.53 29.87 -11.24
CA ALA A 34 -11.28 29.87 -9.99
C ALA A 34 -12.58 30.66 -10.13
N SER A 35 -13.70 30.01 -9.82
CA SER A 35 -15.05 30.62 -9.89
C SER A 35 -15.44 31.38 -8.63
N SER A 36 -14.59 31.41 -7.59
CA SER A 36 -14.84 32.09 -6.32
C SER A 36 -13.68 32.98 -5.89
N ASP A 37 -14.00 34.11 -5.24
CA ASP A 37 -13.04 35.10 -4.73
C ASP A 37 -12.02 34.52 -3.72
N LEU A 38 -12.29 33.33 -3.16
CA LEU A 38 -11.41 32.58 -2.25
C LEU A 38 -10.27 31.81 -2.96
N GLN A 39 -10.27 31.76 -4.29
CA GLN A 39 -9.32 30.99 -5.10
C GLN A 39 -8.63 31.84 -6.18
N ALA A 40 -8.42 33.14 -5.94
CA ALA A 40 -7.84 34.07 -6.92
C ALA A 40 -6.51 33.59 -7.56
N ASP A 41 -5.77 32.70 -6.89
CA ASP A 41 -4.50 32.12 -7.36
C ASP A 41 -4.62 30.79 -8.15
N GLY A 42 -5.82 30.22 -8.28
CA GLY A 42 -6.08 28.94 -8.96
C GLY A 42 -5.83 27.70 -8.10
N VAL A 43 -6.62 26.63 -8.33
CA VAL A 43 -6.62 25.39 -7.50
C VAL A 43 -5.24 24.74 -7.42
N LEU A 44 -4.54 24.59 -8.56
CA LEU A 44 -3.21 23.97 -8.58
C LEU A 44 -2.21 24.75 -7.74
N ARG A 45 -2.15 26.07 -7.89
CA ARG A 45 -1.20 26.91 -7.15
C ARG A 45 -1.45 26.84 -5.64
N HIS A 46 -2.71 26.83 -5.24
CA HIS A 46 -3.10 26.64 -3.84
C HIS A 46 -2.65 25.28 -3.28
N LEU A 47 -2.86 24.19 -4.02
CA LEU A 47 -2.42 22.85 -3.62
C LEU A 47 -0.90 22.75 -3.50
N PHE A 48 -0.15 23.30 -4.46
CA PHE A 48 1.32 23.36 -4.43
C PHE A 48 1.85 24.17 -3.23
N GLY A 49 1.13 25.22 -2.82
CA GLY A 49 1.50 26.04 -1.66
C GLY A 49 1.14 25.45 -0.29
N THR A 50 0.36 24.36 -0.24
CA THR A 50 -0.21 23.84 1.02
C THR A 50 0.15 22.37 1.25
N VAL A 51 -0.55 21.46 0.58
CA VAL A 51 -0.56 20.03 0.93
C VAL A 51 0.28 19.18 0.00
N LEU A 52 0.42 19.58 -1.28
CA LEU A 52 1.04 18.75 -2.31
C LEU A 52 2.51 18.41 -1.99
N PRO A 53 3.37 19.35 -1.55
CA PRO A 53 4.76 19.04 -1.22
C PRO A 53 4.87 18.04 -0.06
N HIS A 54 4.02 18.21 0.96
CA HIS A 54 4.00 17.32 2.12
C HIS A 54 3.57 15.90 1.71
N TYR A 55 2.52 15.74 0.91
CA TYR A 55 2.09 14.44 0.41
C TYR A 55 3.13 13.80 -0.50
N ALA A 56 3.71 14.54 -1.44
CA ALA A 56 4.74 14.03 -2.33
C ALA A 56 5.95 13.49 -1.55
N LEU A 57 6.42 14.23 -0.55
CA LEU A 57 7.54 13.80 0.31
C LEU A 57 7.18 12.56 1.15
N THR A 58 5.99 12.53 1.73
CA THR A 58 5.53 11.38 2.53
C THR A 58 5.35 10.14 1.67
N THR A 59 4.79 10.26 0.46
CA THR A 59 4.67 9.17 -0.52
C THR A 59 6.04 8.68 -0.98
N ALA A 60 7.01 9.57 -1.22
CA ALA A 60 8.36 9.16 -1.58
C ALA A 60 9.02 8.35 -0.45
N LYS A 61 8.88 8.78 0.81
CA LYS A 61 9.37 8.04 1.98
C LYS A 61 8.69 6.67 2.11
N LEU A 62 7.37 6.61 1.95
CA LEU A 62 6.62 5.36 1.94
C LEU A 62 7.13 4.40 0.87
N ALA A 63 7.29 4.88 -0.36
CA ALA A 63 7.78 4.08 -1.48
C ALA A 63 9.18 3.52 -1.20
N LEU A 64 10.09 4.33 -0.65
CA LEU A 64 11.43 3.88 -0.27
C LEU A 64 11.39 2.79 0.81
N THR A 65 10.55 2.94 1.84
CA THR A 65 10.38 1.91 2.87
C THR A 65 9.83 0.61 2.28
N VAL A 66 8.80 0.70 1.43
CA VAL A 66 8.22 -0.47 0.75
C VAL A 66 9.28 -1.17 -0.10
N LEU A 67 10.04 -0.42 -0.89
CA LEU A 67 11.14 -0.97 -1.70
C LEU A 67 12.17 -1.70 -0.82
N ALA A 68 12.59 -1.09 0.28
CA ALA A 68 13.54 -1.72 1.19
C ALA A 68 13.01 -3.04 1.76
N VAL A 69 11.76 -3.07 2.22
CA VAL A 69 11.13 -4.28 2.78
C VAL A 69 10.98 -5.36 1.73
N VAL A 70 10.49 -5.01 0.54
CA VAL A 70 10.21 -5.97 -0.53
C VAL A 70 11.49 -6.52 -1.14
N LEU A 71 12.55 -5.71 -1.27
CA LEU A 71 13.87 -6.21 -1.68
C LEU A 71 14.47 -7.10 -0.60
N LEU A 72 14.41 -6.68 0.67
CA LEU A 72 15.00 -7.43 1.77
C LEU A 72 14.30 -8.77 1.98
N ILE A 73 12.97 -8.83 1.91
CA ILE A 73 12.20 -10.05 2.19
C ILE A 73 11.88 -10.80 0.89
N GLY A 74 11.27 -10.14 -0.09
CA GLY A 74 10.79 -10.78 -1.30
C GLY A 74 11.92 -11.35 -2.16
N VAL A 75 12.93 -10.53 -2.48
CA VAL A 75 14.05 -10.97 -3.33
C VAL A 75 14.91 -12.01 -2.60
N SER A 76 15.28 -11.76 -1.34
CA SER A 76 16.14 -12.70 -0.60
C SER A 76 15.48 -14.07 -0.42
N THR A 77 14.20 -14.12 -0.05
CA THR A 77 13.49 -15.39 0.14
C THR A 77 13.17 -16.06 -1.20
N GLY A 78 12.91 -15.30 -2.25
CA GLY A 78 12.71 -15.81 -3.61
C GLY A 78 13.97 -16.50 -4.12
N TRP A 79 15.11 -15.82 -4.01
CA TRP A 79 16.41 -16.37 -4.35
C TRP A 79 16.78 -17.58 -3.50
N LEU A 80 16.58 -17.52 -2.18
CA LEU A 80 16.89 -18.64 -1.28
C LEU A 80 16.10 -19.91 -1.64
N VAL A 81 14.80 -19.77 -1.92
CA VAL A 81 13.91 -20.89 -2.28
C VAL A 81 14.19 -21.40 -3.70
N ALA A 82 14.67 -20.55 -4.61
CA ALA A 82 15.04 -20.96 -5.97
C ALA A 82 16.42 -21.63 -6.02
N ALA A 83 17.42 -21.07 -5.35
CA ALA A 83 18.82 -21.45 -5.48
C ALA A 83 19.26 -22.61 -4.56
N TYR A 84 18.56 -22.87 -3.46
CA TYR A 84 18.97 -23.87 -2.47
C TYR A 84 17.89 -24.92 -2.16
N GLU A 85 18.35 -26.12 -1.82
CA GLU A 85 17.53 -27.18 -1.24
C GLU A 85 17.85 -27.34 0.26
N PHE A 86 16.85 -27.08 1.11
CA PHE A 86 16.98 -27.18 2.56
C PHE A 86 15.72 -27.82 3.18
N PRO A 87 15.85 -28.48 4.34
CA PRO A 87 14.70 -29.08 5.02
C PRO A 87 13.65 -27.99 5.34
N GLY A 88 12.39 -28.23 4.94
CA GLY A 88 11.29 -27.27 5.14
C GLY A 88 11.05 -26.28 3.99
N ARG A 89 11.86 -26.32 2.90
CA ARG A 89 11.69 -25.47 1.71
C ARG A 89 10.24 -25.43 1.21
N ARG A 90 9.58 -26.60 1.13
CA ARG A 90 8.18 -26.68 0.66
C ARG A 90 7.24 -25.91 1.58
N ALA A 91 7.34 -26.07 2.90
CA ALA A 91 6.51 -25.34 3.83
C ALA A 91 6.75 -23.81 3.73
N LEU A 92 8.01 -23.38 3.74
CA LEU A 92 8.37 -21.96 3.60
C LEU A 92 7.82 -21.37 2.30
N SER A 93 7.96 -22.11 1.18
CA SER A 93 7.52 -21.65 -0.13
C SER A 93 6.02 -21.36 -0.21
N TRP A 94 5.21 -22.09 0.57
CA TRP A 94 3.78 -21.89 0.72
C TRP A 94 3.46 -20.74 1.69
N MET A 95 4.14 -20.69 2.83
CA MET A 95 3.94 -19.65 3.85
C MET A 95 4.22 -18.24 3.31
N LEU A 96 5.24 -18.08 2.46
CA LEU A 96 5.60 -16.80 1.84
C LEU A 96 4.52 -16.26 0.89
N VAL A 97 3.58 -17.10 0.44
CA VAL A 97 2.46 -16.69 -0.42
C VAL A 97 1.18 -16.44 0.38
N LEU A 98 1.07 -16.94 1.62
CA LEU A 98 -0.14 -16.79 2.43
C LEU A 98 -0.62 -15.34 2.61
N PRO A 99 0.25 -14.32 2.79
CA PRO A 99 -0.21 -12.94 2.95
C PRO A 99 -1.00 -12.41 1.74
N LEU A 100 -0.80 -13.00 0.56
CA LEU A 100 -1.51 -12.67 -0.68
C LEU A 100 -3.01 -13.03 -0.61
N ALA A 101 -3.41 -13.94 0.29
CA ALA A 101 -4.80 -14.30 0.52
C ALA A 101 -5.59 -13.24 1.32
N THR A 102 -4.88 -12.34 2.00
CA THR A 102 -5.50 -11.33 2.86
C THR A 102 -5.40 -9.94 2.20
N PRO A 103 -6.51 -9.19 2.05
CA PRO A 103 -6.44 -7.83 1.57
C PRO A 103 -5.53 -6.96 2.44
N ALA A 104 -4.74 -6.08 1.83
CA ALA A 104 -3.77 -5.24 2.55
C ALA A 104 -4.42 -4.42 3.68
N PHE A 105 -5.65 -3.94 3.49
CA PHE A 105 -6.37 -3.19 4.52
C PHE A 105 -6.72 -4.06 5.75
N VAL A 106 -7.11 -5.32 5.55
CA VAL A 106 -7.42 -6.26 6.63
C VAL A 106 -6.15 -6.56 7.43
N MET A 107 -5.04 -6.78 6.72
CA MET A 107 -3.73 -6.98 7.32
C MET A 107 -3.33 -5.77 8.18
N ALA A 108 -3.49 -4.54 7.67
CA ALA A 108 -3.18 -3.33 8.41
C ALA A 108 -4.01 -3.18 9.69
N TYR A 109 -5.32 -3.47 9.66
CA TYR A 109 -6.15 -3.45 10.86
C TYR A 109 -5.73 -4.52 11.86
N ALA A 110 -5.48 -5.75 11.40
CA ALA A 110 -5.04 -6.82 12.27
C ALA A 110 -3.72 -6.49 12.99
N TYR A 111 -2.75 -5.91 12.28
CA TYR A 111 -1.50 -5.46 12.92
C TYR A 111 -1.69 -4.26 13.83
N THR A 112 -2.54 -3.30 13.44
CA THR A 112 -2.88 -2.14 14.26
C THR A 112 -3.45 -2.59 15.61
N ASP A 113 -4.44 -3.48 15.59
CA ASP A 113 -5.08 -4.01 16.81
C ASP A 113 -4.12 -4.89 17.61
N PHE A 114 -3.27 -5.68 16.93
CA PHE A 114 -2.29 -6.53 17.59
C PHE A 114 -1.25 -5.71 18.38
N LEU A 115 -0.77 -4.61 17.79
CA LEU A 115 0.29 -3.75 18.31
C LEU A 115 -0.24 -2.59 19.17
N ALA A 116 -1.54 -2.33 19.18
CA ALA A 116 -2.14 -1.27 19.98
C ALA A 116 -1.87 -1.46 21.49
N SER A 117 -2.03 -0.39 22.27
CA SER A 117 -1.82 -0.44 23.72
C SER A 117 -2.78 -1.40 24.43
N PHE A 118 -3.99 -1.57 23.91
CA PHE A 118 -4.96 -2.57 24.37
C PHE A 118 -4.81 -3.92 23.66
N GLY A 119 -3.90 -4.01 22.68
CA GLY A 119 -3.68 -5.19 21.87
C GLY A 119 -3.13 -6.37 22.67
N PRO A 120 -3.28 -7.60 22.15
CA PRO A 120 -2.80 -8.82 22.80
C PRO A 120 -1.28 -8.80 23.05
N LEU A 121 -0.48 -8.20 22.16
CA LEU A 121 0.98 -8.16 22.34
C LEU A 121 1.36 -7.30 23.55
N GLN A 122 0.89 -6.06 23.59
CA GLN A 122 1.21 -5.13 24.68
C GLN A 122 0.58 -5.58 26.01
N THR A 123 -0.64 -6.13 25.97
CA THR A 123 -1.30 -6.68 27.16
C THR A 123 -0.57 -7.91 27.70
N GLY A 124 -0.12 -8.81 26.82
CA GLY A 124 0.69 -9.96 27.21
C GLY A 124 2.04 -9.56 27.82
N LEU A 125 2.74 -8.58 27.21
CA LEU A 125 3.98 -8.05 27.77
C LEU A 125 3.78 -7.49 29.17
N ARG A 126 2.76 -6.64 29.37
CA ARG A 126 2.43 -6.10 30.70
C ARG A 126 2.06 -7.19 31.71
N GLY A 127 1.36 -8.24 31.27
CA GLY A 127 1.06 -9.39 32.13
C GLY A 127 2.29 -10.18 32.58
N LEU A 128 3.34 -10.22 31.76
CA LEU A 128 4.59 -10.92 32.07
C LEU A 128 5.59 -10.08 32.88
N THR A 129 5.65 -8.76 32.62
CA THR A 129 6.63 -7.87 33.24
C THR A 129 6.07 -7.10 34.44
N GLY A 130 4.74 -7.00 34.55
CA GLY A 130 4.08 -6.10 35.50
C GLY A 130 4.13 -4.62 35.10
N TRP A 131 4.57 -4.30 33.87
CA TRP A 131 4.61 -2.92 33.38
C TRP A 131 3.23 -2.32 33.19
N GLU A 132 3.12 -1.01 33.38
CA GLU A 132 1.95 -0.22 33.05
C GLU A 132 2.08 0.41 31.66
N VAL A 133 1.00 1.03 31.18
CA VAL A 133 1.03 1.78 29.93
C VAL A 133 1.91 3.01 30.11
N GLY A 134 2.99 3.11 29.32
CA GLY A 134 3.95 4.21 29.38
C GLY A 134 5.30 3.85 30.00
N ASP A 135 5.41 2.69 30.65
CA ASP A 135 6.67 2.19 31.22
C ASP A 135 7.67 1.71 30.16
N TYR A 136 7.21 1.52 28.92
CA TYR A 136 8.00 1.06 27.80
C TYR A 136 7.66 1.84 26.54
N TRP A 137 8.64 1.91 25.64
CA TRP A 137 8.48 2.55 24.34
C TRP A 137 7.93 1.56 23.31
N PHE A 138 6.92 2.00 22.56
CA PHE A 138 6.36 1.26 21.43
C PHE A 138 6.30 2.18 20.20
N PRO A 139 6.63 1.70 18.99
CA PRO A 139 6.57 2.52 17.79
C PRO A 139 5.14 2.93 17.48
N ASP A 140 4.96 4.18 17.05
CA ASP A 140 3.66 4.67 16.58
C ASP A 140 3.24 3.94 15.30
N ILE A 141 2.15 3.18 15.39
CA ILE A 141 1.57 2.41 14.29
C ILE A 141 0.89 3.30 13.25
N HIS A 142 0.54 4.54 13.61
CA HIS A 142 -0.08 5.52 12.72
C HIS A 142 0.95 6.48 12.10
N SER A 143 2.15 5.95 11.82
CA SER A 143 3.26 6.70 11.24
C SER A 143 3.60 6.23 9.83
N TRP A 144 4.25 7.10 9.03
CA TRP A 144 4.67 6.73 7.67
C TRP A 144 5.64 5.53 7.61
N PRO A 145 6.59 5.32 8.56
CA PRO A 145 7.44 4.13 8.52
C PRO A 145 6.64 2.85 8.75
N ALA A 146 5.73 2.86 9.74
CA ALA A 146 4.88 1.71 10.03
C ALA A 146 3.98 1.36 8.84
N ALA A 147 3.34 2.36 8.24
CA ALA A 147 2.54 2.19 7.03
C ALA A 147 3.36 1.62 5.86
N GLY A 148 4.58 2.11 5.64
CA GLY A 148 5.48 1.59 4.61
C GLY A 148 5.90 0.14 4.86
N ILE A 149 6.13 -0.23 6.12
CA ILE A 149 6.45 -1.62 6.51
C ILE A 149 5.26 -2.54 6.25
N PHE A 150 4.06 -2.19 6.71
CA PHE A 150 2.87 -3.03 6.50
C PHE A 150 2.53 -3.17 5.01
N LEU A 151 2.64 -2.08 4.25
CA LEU A 151 2.44 -2.14 2.81
C LEU A 151 3.52 -3.00 2.13
N GLY A 152 4.78 -2.90 2.56
CA GLY A 152 5.86 -3.78 2.10
C GLY A 152 5.59 -5.25 2.44
N LEU A 153 5.07 -5.55 3.63
CA LEU A 153 4.70 -6.90 4.04
C LEU A 153 3.50 -7.46 3.25
N ALA A 154 2.57 -6.60 2.85
CA ALA A 154 1.48 -6.99 1.97
C ALA A 154 1.94 -7.22 0.51
N LEU A 155 2.97 -6.50 0.07
CA LEU A 155 3.44 -6.51 -1.32
C LEU A 155 4.63 -7.44 -1.59
N TYR A 156 5.40 -7.84 -0.57
CA TYR A 156 6.55 -8.74 -0.78
C TYR A 156 6.20 -10.05 -1.49
N PRO A 157 5.02 -10.68 -1.31
CA PRO A 157 4.70 -11.94 -1.98
C PRO A 157 4.75 -11.82 -3.49
N TYR A 158 4.38 -10.66 -4.06
CA TYR A 158 4.46 -10.43 -5.51
C TYR A 158 5.90 -10.47 -6.02
N VAL A 159 6.83 -9.84 -5.31
CA VAL A 159 8.25 -9.83 -5.68
C VAL A 159 8.92 -11.17 -5.39
N TYR A 160 8.54 -11.84 -4.30
CA TYR A 160 8.96 -13.22 -4.03
C TYR A 160 8.60 -14.16 -5.18
N LEU A 161 7.37 -14.09 -5.69
CA LEU A 161 6.92 -14.94 -6.80
C LEU A 161 7.72 -14.66 -8.09
N LEU A 162 8.00 -13.39 -8.38
CA LEU A 162 8.82 -13.00 -9.53
C LEU A 162 10.28 -13.47 -9.38
N ALA A 163 10.88 -13.24 -8.20
CA ALA A 163 12.27 -13.61 -7.93
C ALA A 163 12.48 -15.13 -7.90
N ARG A 164 11.49 -15.91 -7.45
CA ARG A 164 11.55 -17.38 -7.45
C ARG A 164 11.41 -17.99 -8.84
N ALA A 165 10.78 -17.27 -9.77
CA ALA A 165 10.55 -17.73 -11.14
C ALA A 165 11.70 -17.39 -12.11
N ALA A 166 12.63 -16.53 -11.69
CA ALA A 166 13.87 -16.21 -12.40
C ALA A 166 14.93 -17.28 -12.14
#